data_AF-A0A7M3Y1K4-F1
#
_entry.id   AF-A0A7M3Y1K4-F1
#
_cell.length_a   1.000
_cell.length_b   1.000
_cell.length_c   1.000
_cell.angle_alpha   90.00
_cell.angle_beta   90.00
_cell.angle_gamma   90.00
#
_symmetry.space_group_name_H-M   'P 1'
#
loop_
_entity.id
_entity.type
_entity.pdbx_description
1 polymer ?
#
loop_
_entity_poly.entity_id
_entity_poly.type
_entity_poly.pdbx_seq_one_letter_code
_entity_poly.pdbx_strand_id
1 'polypeptide(L)'
;MDAASPLPPQMDDGVVNRPYPLAAERVILLFVLLGVAGAVYLAALNLPVPAWMTVVVSLPLAYVVWATVGERIAGVVQLRHRDR
;
A
#
# COMPACT_ATOMS: atom_id res chain seq x y z
N MET A 1 -0.54 46.27 13.78
CA MET A 1 0.36 45.33 13.09
C MET A 1 -0.01 43.96 13.61
N ASP A 2 -0.82 43.24 12.84
CA ASP A 2 -1.46 42.00 13.25
C ASP A 2 -0.43 40.88 13.43
N ALA A 3 -0.43 40.29 14.62
CA ALA A 3 0.29 39.08 14.91
C ALA A 3 -0.32 37.94 14.09
N ALA A 4 0.43 37.43 13.11
CA ALA A 4 0.08 36.22 12.41
C ALA A 4 -0.08 35.09 13.45
N SER A 5 -1.33 34.72 13.73
CA SER A 5 -1.67 33.55 14.53
C SER A 5 -0.95 32.34 13.93
N PRO A 6 -0.18 31.55 14.70
CA PRO A 6 0.42 30.34 14.17
C PRO A 6 -0.72 29.45 13.69
N LEU A 7 -0.70 29.07 12.41
CA LEU A 7 -1.66 28.09 11.90
C LEU A 7 -1.60 26.89 12.87
N PRO A 8 -2.77 26.38 13.33
CA PRO A 8 -2.79 25.17 14.14
C PRO A 8 -1.98 24.10 13.40
N PRO A 9 -1.20 23.27 14.12
CA PRO A 9 -0.40 22.24 13.48
C PRO A 9 -1.32 21.49 12.52
N GLN A 10 -0.97 21.50 11.23
CA GLN A 10 -1.61 20.66 10.23
C GLN A 10 -1.30 19.23 10.68
N MET A 11 -2.15 18.70 11.56
CA MET A 11 -2.27 17.27 11.72
C MET A 11 -2.71 16.79 10.35
N ASP A 12 -1.85 16.02 9.68
CA ASP A 12 -2.23 15.29 8.50
C ASP A 12 -3.55 14.58 8.81
N ASP A 13 -4.66 15.09 8.26
CA ASP A 13 -6.01 14.53 8.46
C ASP A 13 -6.04 13.03 8.08
N GLY A 14 -5.05 12.59 7.27
CA GLY A 14 -4.81 11.20 6.91
C GLY A 14 -4.27 10.29 8.02
N VAL A 15 -3.91 10.79 9.21
CA VAL A 15 -3.52 9.96 10.37
C VAL A 15 -4.73 9.60 11.21
N VAL A 16 -5.70 10.50 11.36
CA VAL A 16 -6.94 10.28 12.12
C VAL A 16 -7.90 9.35 11.35
N ASN A 17 -7.90 9.44 10.02
CA ASN A 17 -8.74 8.66 9.12
C ASN A 17 -8.02 7.39 8.59
N ARG A 18 -7.41 6.54 9.41
CA ARG A 18 -6.94 5.21 8.95
C ARG A 18 -7.82 4.09 9.50
N PRO A 19 -8.18 3.07 8.69
CA PRO A 19 -9.13 2.05 9.12
C PRO A 19 -8.46 1.00 10.00
N TYR A 20 -7.12 0.94 9.96
CA TYR A 20 -6.27 0.06 10.73
C TYR A 20 -5.22 0.90 11.46
N PRO A 21 -4.81 0.50 12.66
CA PRO A 21 -3.61 1.08 13.27
C PRO A 21 -2.42 0.90 12.31
N LEU A 22 -1.56 1.91 12.22
CA LEU A 22 -0.38 1.94 11.33
C LEU A 22 0.43 0.64 11.32
N ALA A 23 0.53 -0.03 12.48
CA ALA A 23 1.19 -1.33 12.61
C ALA A 23 0.50 -2.44 11.80
N ALA A 24 -0.82 -2.54 11.86
CA ALA A 24 -1.59 -3.56 11.14
C ALA A 24 -1.58 -3.32 9.62
N GLU A 25 -1.68 -2.07 9.17
CA GLU A 25 -1.52 -1.70 7.76
C GLU A 25 -0.16 -2.15 7.21
N ARG A 26 0.93 -1.84 7.94
CA ARG A 26 2.28 -2.28 7.58
C ARG A 26 2.42 -3.79 7.53
N VAL A 27 1.80 -4.51 8.47
CA VAL A 27 1.81 -5.98 8.49
C VAL A 27 1.10 -6.55 7.27
N ILE A 28 -0.08 -6.04 6.91
CA ILE A 28 -0.82 -6.48 5.71
C ILE A 28 0.03 -6.25 4.46
N LEU A 29 0.59 -5.05 4.33
CA LEU A 29 1.47 -4.70 3.22
C LEU A 29 2.71 -5.61 3.17
N LEU A 30 3.35 -5.91 4.30
CA LEU A 30 4.47 -6.86 4.36
C LEU A 30 4.07 -8.26 3.90
N PHE A 31 2.89 -8.76 4.30
CA PHE A 31 2.38 -10.05 3.81
C PHE A 31 2.13 -10.04 2.31
N VAL A 32 1.59 -8.95 1.76
CA VAL A 32 1.41 -8.78 0.31
C VAL A 32 2.75 -8.79 -0.41
N LEU A 33 3.75 -8.06 0.12
CA LEU A 33 5.11 -8.05 -0.45
C LEU A 33 5.71 -9.46 -0.49
N LEU A 34 5.61 -10.20 0.62
CA LEU A 34 6.11 -11.56 0.73
C LEU A 34 5.38 -12.51 -0.22
N GLY A 35 4.06 -12.42 -0.32
CA GLY A 35 3.25 -13.24 -1.23
C GLY A 35 3.60 -13.00 -2.70
N VAL A 36 3.72 -11.74 -3.10
CA VAL A 36 4.11 -11.37 -4.46
C VAL A 36 5.54 -11.82 -4.77
N ALA A 37 6.49 -11.57 -3.87
CA ALA A 37 7.88 -12.01 -4.04
C ALA A 37 7.99 -13.54 -4.16
N GLY A 38 7.25 -14.28 -3.32
CA GLY A 38 7.17 -15.74 -3.38
C GLY A 38 6.59 -16.25 -4.69
N ALA A 39 5.53 -15.63 -5.20
CA ALA A 39 4.94 -15.98 -6.48
C ALA A 39 5.91 -15.75 -7.65
N VAL A 40 6.63 -14.62 -7.65
CA VAL A 40 7.65 -14.31 -8.67
C VAL A 40 8.80 -15.31 -8.61
N TYR A 41 9.27 -15.65 -7.42
CA TYR A 41 10.31 -16.65 -7.22
C TYR A 41 9.90 -18.03 -7.76
N LEU A 42 8.69 -18.50 -7.41
CA LEU A 42 8.17 -19.76 -7.91
C LEU A 42 7.99 -19.74 -9.44
N ALA A 43 7.50 -18.64 -10.01
CA ALA A 43 7.40 -18.50 -11.45
C ALA A 43 8.78 -18.56 -12.13
N ALA A 44 9.80 -17.92 -11.53
CA ALA A 44 11.16 -17.93 -12.07
C ALA A 44 11.81 -19.32 -12.04
N LEU A 45 11.43 -20.18 -11.09
CA LEU A 45 11.91 -21.56 -11.01
C LEU A 45 11.21 -22.52 -11.97
N ASN A 46 9.93 -22.28 -12.29
CA ASN A 46 9.11 -23.23 -13.05
C ASN A 46 8.98 -22.89 -14.53
N LEU A 47 9.23 -21.65 -14.92
CA LEU A 47 9.11 -21.24 -16.31
C LEU A 47 10.40 -21.52 -17.09
N PRO A 48 10.31 -21.99 -18.35
CA PRO A 48 11.46 -22.21 -19.22
C PRO A 48 11.98 -20.90 -19.83
N VAL A 49 12.08 -19.84 -19.02
CA VAL A 49 12.62 -18.54 -19.41
C VAL A 49 13.63 -18.07 -18.37
N PRO A 50 14.63 -17.26 -18.77
CA PRO A 50 15.60 -16.72 -17.84
C PRO A 50 14.94 -15.96 -16.68
N ALA A 51 15.42 -16.19 -15.45
CA ALA A 51 14.85 -15.59 -14.25
C ALA A 51 14.70 -14.07 -14.31
N TRP A 52 15.66 -13.38 -14.96
CA TRP A 52 15.60 -11.93 -15.13
C TRP A 52 14.40 -11.47 -15.97
N MET A 53 13.96 -12.24 -16.98
CA MET A 53 12.76 -11.92 -17.76
C MET A 53 11.50 -12.05 -16.89
N THR A 54 11.41 -13.10 -16.08
CA THR A 54 10.29 -13.30 -15.16
C THR A 54 10.18 -12.16 -14.16
N VAL A 55 11.31 -11.67 -13.64
CA VAL A 55 11.35 -10.49 -12.76
C VAL A 55 10.90 -9.23 -13.49
N VAL A 56 11.42 -8.96 -14.70
CA VAL A 56 11.05 -7.77 -15.50
C VAL A 56 9.56 -7.75 -15.83
N VAL A 57 8.97 -8.89 -16.18
CA VAL A 57 7.54 -8.99 -16.53
C VAL A 57 6.64 -8.90 -15.30
N SER A 58 7.09 -9.42 -14.16
CA SER A 58 6.28 -9.45 -12.93
C SER A 58 6.32 -8.15 -12.13
N LEU A 59 7.36 -7.33 -12.27
CA LEU A 59 7.53 -6.07 -11.54
C LEU A 59 6.36 -5.08 -11.72
N PRO A 60 5.86 -4.83 -12.96
CA PRO A 60 4.68 -3.99 -13.17
C PRO A 60 3.42 -4.57 -12.51
N LEU A 61 3.23 -5.88 -12.60
CA LEU A 61 2.09 -6.56 -11.98
C LEU A 61 2.14 -6.47 -10.46
N ALA A 62 3.32 -6.69 -9.87
CA ALA A 62 3.59 -6.54 -8.45
C ALA A 62 3.25 -5.13 -7.97
N TYR A 63 3.64 -4.11 -8.73
CA TYR A 63 3.32 -2.72 -8.43
C TYR A 63 1.81 -2.44 -8.46
N VAL A 64 1.09 -2.94 -9.47
CA VAL A 64 -0.37 -2.75 -9.57
C VAL A 64 -1.08 -3.42 -8.39
N VAL A 65 -0.68 -4.63 -8.01
CA VAL A 65 -1.25 -5.33 -6.85
C VAL A 65 -0.96 -4.56 -5.56
N TRP A 66 0.27 -4.09 -5.38
CA TRP A 66 0.63 -3.27 -4.22
C TRP A 66 -0.20 -1.98 -4.14
N ALA A 67 -0.26 -1.23 -5.23
CA ALA A 67 -0.98 0.03 -5.31
C ALA A 67 -2.47 -0.15 -5.05
N THR A 68 -3.10 -1.15 -5.68
CA THR A 68 -4.53 -1.44 -5.48
C THR A 68 -4.85 -1.88 -4.05
N VAL A 69 -3.98 -2.67 -3.41
CA VAL A 69 -4.18 -3.03 -2.00
C VAL A 69 -4.00 -1.81 -1.09
N GLY A 70 -2.99 -0.99 -1.33
CA GLY A 70 -2.78 0.27 -0.60
C GLY A 70 -3.97 1.22 -0.72
N GLU A 71 -4.48 1.41 -1.93
CA GLU A 71 -5.68 2.22 -2.20
C GLU A 71 -6.93 1.62 -1.58
N ARG A 72 -7.12 0.30 -1.58
CA ARG A 72 -8.27 -0.33 -0.92
C ARG A 72 -8.22 -0.16 0.58
N ILE A 73 -7.03 -0.29 1.18
CA ILE A 73 -6.84 -0.01 2.60
C ILE A 73 -7.17 1.47 2.89
N ALA A 74 -6.73 2.40 2.04
CA ALA A 74 -7.04 3.83 2.19
C ALA A 74 -8.51 4.19 1.86
N GLY A 75 -9.15 3.47 0.94
CA GLY A 75 -10.50 3.76 0.42
C GLY A 75 -11.63 3.13 1.25
N VAL A 76 -11.38 1.99 1.90
CA VAL A 76 -12.28 1.43 2.94
C VAL A 76 -12.49 2.43 4.09
N VAL A 77 -11.54 3.34 4.32
CA VAL A 77 -11.71 4.48 5.24
C VAL A 77 -12.87 5.38 4.82
N GLN A 78 -12.85 5.83 3.57
CA GLN A 78 -13.69 6.93 3.13
C GLN A 78 -15.18 6.52 3.16
N LEU A 79 -15.47 5.26 2.88
CA LEU A 79 -16.84 4.73 2.90
C LEU A 79 -17.39 4.55 4.32
N ARG A 80 -16.56 4.20 5.32
CA ARG A 80 -17.02 3.99 6.71
C ARG A 80 -17.38 5.28 7.46
N HIS A 81 -17.05 6.45 6.92
CA HIS A 81 -17.36 7.77 7.49
C HIS A 81 -18.54 8.47 6.82
N ARG A 82 -19.11 7.91 5.75
CA ARG A 82 -20.33 8.46 5.13
C ARG A 82 -21.62 7.97 5.81
N ASP A 83 -21.56 6.81 6.48
CA ASP A 83 -22.72 6.13 7.10
C ASP A 83 -22.77 6.27 8.64
N ARG A 84 -21.98 7.18 9.23
CA ARG A 84 -22.06 7.57 10.65
C ARG A 84 -22.23 9.07 10.76
#